data_AF-A0A2V9ATY5-F1
#
_entry.id   AF-A0A2V9ATY5-F1
#
_cell.length_a   1.000
_cell.length_b   1.000
_cell.length_c   1.000
_cell.angle_alpha   90.00
_cell.angle_beta   90.00
_cell.angle_gamma   90.00
#
_symmetry.space_group_name_H-M   'P 1'
#
loop_
_entity.id
_entity.type
_entity.pdbx_description
1 polymer ?
#
loop_
_entity_poly.entity_id
_entity_poly.type
_entity_poly.pdbx_seq_one_letter_code
_entity_poly.pdbx_strand_id
1 'polypeptide(L)'
;ATVWTYDLYRPFIRKTAPDAHYVSMGRWCTLIGVFISIGTAYLAMGFASIMDYVQALFGFFIAPLFGTVLLGMMWKRVTKAAGFWGLLAGTLTSIGIFSAMKFDHRWVGVFALSPHAQGLAQDMYQSLWSCVTCVVVTLLVTLVTKPRPDAELKGLVYSLTEVAHEERVGILQRPIFWGGVALAALVVLQIIFW
;
A
#
# COMPACT_ATOMS: atom_id res chain seq x y z
N ALA A 1 -16.05 -3.86 8.03
CA ALA A 1 -17.50 -3.57 8.01
C ALA A 1 -17.80 -2.09 7.75
N THR A 2 -17.27 -1.15 8.55
CA THR A 2 -17.51 0.30 8.35
C THR A 2 -17.06 0.80 6.97
N VAL A 3 -15.86 0.44 6.53
CA VAL A 3 -15.34 0.73 5.18
C VAL A 3 -16.32 0.25 4.10
N TRP A 4 -16.76 -1.01 4.15
CA TRP A 4 -17.76 -1.52 3.21
C TRP A 4 -19.05 -0.69 3.22
N THR A 5 -19.59 -0.41 4.40
CA THR A 5 -20.89 0.25 4.52
C THR A 5 -20.84 1.72 4.09
N TYR A 6 -19.80 2.45 4.50
CA TYR A 6 -19.68 3.90 4.28
C TYR A 6 -18.97 4.26 2.98
N ASP A 7 -17.98 3.49 2.54
CA ASP A 7 -17.18 3.83 1.36
C ASP A 7 -17.73 3.18 0.08
N LEU A 8 -18.40 2.03 0.19
CA LEU A 8 -18.94 1.33 -0.98
C LEU A 8 -20.47 1.26 -1.01
N TYR A 9 -21.10 0.71 0.03
CA TYR A 9 -22.52 0.42 0.03
C TYR A 9 -23.38 1.69 0.01
N ARG A 10 -23.08 2.66 0.88
CA ARG A 10 -23.80 3.94 0.94
C ARG A 10 -23.59 4.80 -0.31
N PRO A 11 -22.37 5.03 -0.84
CA PRO A 11 -22.19 5.93 -1.97
C PRO A 11 -22.65 5.35 -3.32
N PHE A 12 -22.55 4.03 -3.51
CA PHE A 12 -22.79 3.40 -4.83
C PHE A 12 -24.07 2.57 -4.92
N ILE A 13 -24.47 1.85 -3.86
CA ILE A 13 -25.60 0.90 -3.93
C ILE A 13 -26.88 1.53 -3.39
N ARG A 14 -26.86 2.01 -2.14
CA ARG A 14 -28.05 2.54 -1.48
C ARG A 14 -27.73 3.84 -0.74
N LYS A 15 -27.93 4.96 -1.45
CA LYS A 15 -27.57 6.32 -1.01
C LYS A 15 -28.42 6.85 0.14
N THR A 16 -29.68 6.45 0.21
CA THR A 16 -30.64 6.89 1.22
C THR A 16 -31.35 5.67 1.82
N ALA A 17 -30.91 5.29 3.02
CA ALA A 17 -31.58 4.29 3.86
C ALA A 17 -31.56 4.76 5.33
N PRO A 18 -32.45 4.21 6.18
CA PRO A 18 -32.42 4.49 7.62
C PRO A 18 -31.12 4.00 8.25
N ASP A 19 -30.63 4.67 9.31
CA ASP A 19 -29.38 4.29 10.00
C ASP A 19 -29.41 2.83 10.51
N ALA A 20 -30.58 2.35 10.94
CA ALA A 20 -30.78 0.96 11.34
C ALA A 20 -30.43 -0.04 10.22
N HIS A 21 -30.66 0.31 8.95
CA HIS A 21 -30.30 -0.51 7.80
C HIS A 21 -28.78 -0.59 7.62
N TYR A 22 -28.07 0.54 7.76
CA TYR A 22 -26.60 0.55 7.65
C TYR A 22 -25.92 -0.21 8.79
N VAL A 23 -26.46 -0.15 10.01
CA VAL A 23 -25.97 -0.94 11.14
C VAL A 23 -26.19 -2.44 10.90
N SER A 24 -27.38 -2.83 10.44
CA SER A 24 -27.68 -4.22 10.08
C SER A 24 -26.75 -4.73 8.97
N MET A 25 -26.54 -3.93 7.92
CA MET A 25 -25.62 -4.26 6.83
C MET A 25 -24.17 -4.42 7.33
N GLY A 26 -23.75 -3.57 8.28
CA GLY A 26 -22.45 -3.71 8.94
C GLY A 26 -22.30 -5.05 9.67
N ARG A 27 -23.34 -5.50 10.40
CA ARG A 27 -23.35 -6.79 11.09
C ARG A 27 -23.26 -7.97 10.12
N TRP A 28 -24.02 -7.92 9.02
CA TRP A 28 -23.96 -8.93 7.96
C TRP A 28 -22.58 -8.99 7.30
N CYS A 29 -21.98 -7.83 7.02
CA CYS A 29 -20.62 -7.74 6.49
C CYS A 29 -19.60 -8.39 7.43
N THR A 30 -19.71 -8.16 8.76
CA THR A 30 -18.83 -8.81 9.74
C THR A 30 -19.02 -10.33 9.73
N LEU A 31 -20.26 -10.81 9.74
CA LEU A 31 -20.54 -12.25 9.75
C LEU A 31 -19.98 -12.95 8.50
N ILE A 32 -20.23 -12.39 7.32
CA ILE A 32 -19.69 -12.90 6.06
C ILE A 32 -18.15 -12.83 6.06
N GLY A 33 -17.58 -11.73 6.57
CA GLY A 33 -16.13 -11.57 6.70
C GLY A 33 -15.49 -12.65 7.57
N VAL A 34 -16.15 -13.06 8.66
CA VAL A 34 -15.68 -14.18 9.50
C VAL A 34 -15.68 -15.50 8.73
N PHE A 35 -16.74 -15.81 7.99
CA PHE A 35 -16.77 -17.03 7.18
C PHE A 35 -15.69 -17.05 6.10
N ILE A 36 -15.47 -15.93 5.41
CA ILE A 36 -14.38 -15.80 4.44
C ILE A 36 -13.04 -15.96 5.14
N SER A 37 -12.82 -15.33 6.29
CA SER A 37 -11.57 -15.46 7.07
C SER A 37 -11.27 -16.90 7.48
N ILE A 38 -12.29 -17.67 7.87
CA ILE A 38 -12.14 -19.10 8.16
C ILE A 38 -11.71 -19.84 6.90
N GLY A 39 -12.33 -19.56 5.75
CA GLY A 39 -11.91 -20.14 4.46
C GLY A 39 -10.46 -19.78 4.08
N THR A 40 -10.09 -18.51 4.25
CA THR A 40 -8.73 -18.03 3.95
C THR A 40 -7.68 -18.61 4.90
N ALA A 41 -8.03 -18.98 6.13
CA ALA A 41 -7.10 -19.64 7.05
C ALA A 41 -6.58 -20.97 6.48
N TYR A 42 -7.39 -21.70 5.71
CA TYR A 42 -6.94 -22.92 5.02
C TYR A 42 -5.90 -22.64 3.93
N LEU A 43 -6.00 -21.49 3.25
CA LEU A 43 -4.98 -21.07 2.28
C LEU A 43 -3.67 -20.67 2.96
N ALA A 44 -3.75 -20.03 4.14
CA ALA A 44 -2.59 -19.62 4.92
C ALA A 44 -1.76 -20.82 5.42
N MET A 45 -2.39 -21.98 5.68
CA MET A 45 -1.68 -23.22 6.05
C MET A 45 -0.74 -23.75 4.97
N GLY A 46 -0.88 -23.29 3.71
CA GLY A 46 0.01 -23.66 2.61
C GLY A 46 1.32 -22.87 2.54
N PHE A 47 1.55 -21.91 3.45
CA PHE A 47 2.78 -21.12 3.52
C PHE A 47 3.73 -21.69 4.58
N ALA A 48 5.04 -21.52 4.36
CA ALA A 48 6.07 -22.00 5.28
C ALA A 48 6.02 -21.29 6.65
N SER A 49 5.65 -20.01 6.65
CA SER A 49 5.40 -19.24 7.87
C SER A 49 4.23 -18.27 7.69
N ILE A 50 3.60 -17.90 8.82
CA ILE A 50 2.57 -16.85 8.85
C ILE A 50 3.17 -15.50 8.39
N MET A 51 4.45 -15.26 8.68
CA MET A 51 5.11 -14.03 8.30
C MET A 51 5.24 -13.90 6.78
N ASP A 52 5.63 -14.96 6.08
CA ASP A 52 5.71 -14.96 4.61
C ASP A 52 4.32 -14.69 4.00
N TYR A 53 3.27 -15.32 4.55
CA TYR A 53 1.90 -15.09 4.10
C TYR A 53 1.46 -13.63 4.25
N VAL A 54 1.69 -13.03 5.42
CA VAL A 54 1.33 -11.64 5.70
C VAL A 54 2.15 -10.67 4.84
N GLN A 55 3.43 -10.96 4.61
CA GLN A 55 4.27 -10.13 3.73
C GLN A 55 3.84 -10.17 2.28
N ALA A 56 3.52 -11.34 1.74
CA ALA A 56 2.96 -11.45 0.39
C ALA A 56 1.67 -10.62 0.25
N LEU A 57 0.76 -10.70 1.24
CA LEU A 57 -0.47 -9.89 1.26
C LEU A 57 -0.21 -8.38 1.32
N PHE A 58 0.74 -7.96 2.16
CA PHE A 58 1.15 -6.56 2.22
C PHE A 58 1.79 -6.10 0.91
N GLY A 59 2.58 -6.97 0.26
CA GLY A 59 3.13 -6.72 -1.07
C GLY A 59 2.08 -6.58 -2.17
N PHE A 60 0.95 -7.29 -2.06
CA PHE A 60 -0.14 -7.16 -3.03
C PHE A 60 -0.83 -5.81 -2.97
N PHE A 61 -1.17 -5.34 -1.76
CA PHE A 61 -2.08 -4.19 -1.61
C PHE A 61 -1.40 -2.96 -1.03
N ILE A 62 -0.50 -3.11 -0.06
CA ILE A 62 0.12 -1.97 0.64
C ILE A 62 1.22 -1.35 -0.22
N ALA A 63 2.05 -2.15 -0.88
CA ALA A 63 3.12 -1.64 -1.73
C ALA A 63 2.64 -0.71 -2.87
N PRO A 64 1.63 -1.08 -3.69
CA PRO A 64 1.12 -0.18 -4.73
C PRO A 64 0.29 0.96 -4.14
N LEU A 65 -0.42 0.74 -3.01
CA LEU A 65 -1.11 1.82 -2.30
C LEU A 65 -0.13 2.90 -1.83
N PHE A 66 1.03 2.50 -1.30
CA PHE A 66 2.09 3.41 -0.91
C PHE A 66 2.54 4.28 -2.08
N GLY A 67 2.83 3.69 -3.24
CA GLY A 67 3.21 4.43 -4.46
C GLY A 67 2.14 5.44 -4.90
N THR A 68 0.87 5.01 -4.91
CA THR A 68 -0.26 5.89 -5.28
C THR A 68 -0.43 7.05 -4.30
N VAL A 69 -0.41 6.77 -2.99
CA VAL A 69 -0.59 7.79 -1.94
C VAL A 69 0.58 8.77 -1.94
N LEU A 70 1.81 8.29 -2.02
CA LEU A 70 3.01 9.14 -2.04
C LEU A 70 2.98 10.09 -3.24
N LEU A 71 2.68 9.58 -4.44
CA LEU A 71 2.53 10.42 -5.63
C LEU A 71 1.38 11.42 -5.50
N GLY A 72 0.23 10.99 -4.96
CA GLY A 72 -0.92 11.86 -4.73
C GLY A 72 -0.60 13.01 -3.76
N MET A 73 0.18 12.75 -2.70
CA MET A 73 0.61 13.77 -1.75
C MET A 73 1.69 14.69 -2.32
N MET A 74 2.63 14.17 -3.13
CA MET A 74 3.78 14.95 -3.60
C MET A 74 3.53 15.67 -4.94
N TRP A 75 2.58 15.22 -5.75
CA TRP A 75 2.38 15.75 -7.10
C TRP A 75 0.93 16.15 -7.41
N LYS A 76 0.70 17.47 -7.49
CA LYS A 76 -0.63 18.05 -7.70
C LYS A 76 -1.35 17.65 -8.99
N ARG A 77 -0.62 17.12 -9.98
CA ARG A 77 -1.23 16.69 -11.26
C ARG A 77 -1.88 15.32 -11.18
N VAL A 78 -1.57 14.51 -10.17
CA VAL A 78 -2.08 13.14 -10.07
C VAL A 78 -3.60 13.16 -9.96
N THR A 79 -4.26 12.48 -10.90
CA THR A 79 -5.72 12.43 -10.97
C THR A 79 -6.28 11.19 -10.28
N LYS A 80 -7.57 11.20 -9.92
CA LYS A 80 -8.27 10.03 -9.35
C LYS A 80 -8.18 8.80 -10.27
N ALA A 81 -8.28 9.02 -11.59
CA ALA A 81 -8.13 7.95 -12.58
C ALA A 81 -6.71 7.41 -12.61
N ALA A 82 -5.69 8.28 -12.54
CA ALA A 82 -4.29 7.87 -12.50
C ALA A 82 -3.94 7.06 -11.24
N GLY A 83 -4.49 7.45 -10.08
CA GLY A 83 -4.35 6.67 -8.85
C GLY A 83 -5.05 5.31 -8.94
N PHE A 84 -6.27 5.25 -9.47
CA PHE A 84 -7.01 4.00 -9.64
C PHE A 84 -6.30 3.02 -10.60
N TRP A 85 -5.93 3.48 -11.80
CA TRP A 85 -5.27 2.63 -12.80
C TRP A 85 -3.86 2.23 -12.37
N GLY A 86 -3.13 3.12 -11.68
CA GLY A 86 -1.84 2.79 -11.09
C GLY A 86 -1.94 1.69 -10.02
N LEU A 87 -2.84 1.87 -9.05
CA LEU A 87 -3.08 0.89 -7.99
C LEU A 87 -3.52 -0.46 -8.57
N LEU A 88 -4.44 -0.45 -9.55
CA LEU A 88 -4.92 -1.67 -10.21
C LEU A 88 -3.78 -2.39 -10.94
N ALA A 89 -2.99 -1.66 -11.74
CA ALA A 89 -1.86 -2.22 -12.47
C ALA A 89 -0.80 -2.78 -11.51
N GLY A 90 -0.42 -2.03 -10.46
CA GLY A 90 0.52 -2.48 -9.45
C GLY A 90 0.04 -3.76 -8.74
N THR A 91 -1.23 -3.79 -8.30
CA THR A 91 -1.82 -4.98 -7.66
C THR A 91 -1.79 -6.19 -8.59
N LEU A 92 -2.19 -6.04 -9.85
CA LEU A 92 -2.15 -7.12 -10.85
C LEU A 92 -0.73 -7.59 -11.15
N THR A 93 0.23 -6.68 -11.24
CA THR A 93 1.66 -7.03 -11.37
C THR A 93 2.13 -7.82 -10.16
N SER A 94 1.77 -7.40 -8.95
CA SER A 94 2.11 -8.08 -7.70
C SER A 94 1.60 -9.53 -7.69
N ILE A 95 0.31 -9.72 -7.98
CA ILE A 95 -0.33 -11.05 -8.07
C ILE A 95 0.28 -11.89 -9.19
N GLY A 96 0.56 -11.27 -10.35
CA GLY A 96 1.13 -11.94 -11.51
C GLY A 96 2.55 -12.44 -11.25
N ILE A 97 3.41 -11.59 -10.68
CA ILE A 97 4.79 -11.93 -10.32
C ILE A 97 4.80 -13.02 -9.23
N PHE A 98 3.97 -12.90 -8.19
CA PHE A 98 3.84 -13.93 -7.15
C PHE A 98 3.41 -15.28 -7.73
N SER A 99 2.40 -15.25 -8.60
CA SER A 99 1.90 -16.47 -9.26
C SER A 99 2.98 -17.06 -10.16
N ALA A 100 3.68 -16.25 -10.96
CA ALA A 100 4.77 -16.70 -11.83
C ALA A 100 5.90 -17.37 -11.04
N MET A 101 6.33 -16.77 -9.93
CA MET A 101 7.37 -17.35 -9.05
C MET A 101 6.91 -18.62 -8.35
N LYS A 102 5.61 -18.73 -8.03
CA LYS A 102 5.04 -19.92 -7.38
C LYS A 102 4.84 -21.11 -8.34
N PHE A 103 4.52 -20.84 -9.61
CA PHE A 103 4.32 -21.88 -10.62
C PHE A 103 5.62 -22.33 -11.30
N ASP A 104 6.57 -21.43 -11.52
CA ASP A 104 7.85 -21.76 -12.15
C ASP A 104 9.00 -21.00 -11.46
N HIS A 105 9.88 -21.77 -10.81
CA HIS A 105 11.02 -21.26 -10.04
C HIS A 105 12.03 -20.47 -10.91
N ARG A 106 11.99 -20.62 -12.23
CA ARG A 106 12.87 -19.86 -13.14
C ARG A 106 12.60 -18.36 -13.07
N TRP A 107 11.37 -17.95 -12.77
CA TRP A 107 11.00 -16.54 -12.62
C TRP A 107 11.58 -15.90 -11.35
N VAL A 108 11.96 -16.70 -10.35
CA VAL A 108 12.63 -16.21 -9.14
C VAL A 108 13.95 -15.54 -9.50
N GLY A 109 14.76 -16.17 -10.37
CA GLY A 109 16.02 -15.58 -10.81
C GLY A 109 15.86 -14.27 -11.59
N VAL A 110 14.71 -14.09 -12.27
CA VAL A 110 14.41 -12.89 -13.05
C VAL A 110 13.90 -11.76 -12.16
N PHE A 111 12.88 -12.01 -11.34
CA PHE A 111 12.22 -10.97 -10.56
C PHE A 111 12.89 -10.68 -9.23
N ALA A 112 13.45 -11.70 -8.56
CA ALA A 112 14.17 -11.55 -7.29
C ALA A 112 15.67 -11.29 -7.47
N LEU A 113 16.14 -11.13 -8.72
CA LEU A 113 17.55 -10.87 -9.11
C LEU A 113 18.56 -11.92 -8.60
N SER A 114 18.09 -13.02 -8.01
CA SER A 114 18.89 -14.09 -7.44
C SER A 114 18.13 -15.42 -7.51
N PRO A 115 18.74 -16.49 -8.06
CA PRO A 115 18.10 -17.81 -8.16
C PRO A 115 17.80 -18.48 -6.81
N HIS A 116 18.48 -18.04 -5.75
CA HIS A 116 18.40 -18.61 -4.39
C HIS A 116 17.67 -17.69 -3.40
N ALA A 117 16.91 -16.71 -3.91
CA ALA A 117 16.14 -15.81 -3.06
C ALA A 117 15.14 -16.60 -2.20
N GLN A 118 15.21 -16.38 -0.88
CA GLN A 118 14.25 -16.93 0.09
C GLN A 118 12.88 -16.28 -0.10
N GLY A 119 11.81 -16.92 0.39
CA GLY A 119 10.42 -16.43 0.22
C GLY A 119 10.25 -14.96 0.59
N LEU A 120 10.78 -14.56 1.74
CA LEU A 120 10.79 -13.17 2.20
C LEU A 120 11.41 -12.18 1.20
N ALA A 121 12.52 -12.57 0.58
CA ALA A 121 13.20 -11.73 -0.40
C ALA A 121 12.40 -11.65 -1.70
N GLN A 122 11.77 -12.75 -2.11
CA GLN A 122 10.88 -12.77 -3.28
C GLN A 122 9.69 -11.83 -3.09
N ASP A 123 9.03 -11.86 -1.93
CA ASP A 123 7.91 -10.98 -1.59
C ASP A 123 8.33 -9.50 -1.57
N MET A 124 9.54 -9.20 -1.08
CA MET A 124 10.12 -7.85 -1.11
C MET A 124 10.35 -7.34 -2.55
N TYR A 125 10.96 -8.16 -3.42
CA TYR A 125 11.19 -7.78 -4.82
C TYR A 125 9.89 -7.65 -5.60
N GLN A 126 8.95 -8.56 -5.40
CA GLN A 126 7.59 -8.45 -5.94
C GLN A 126 6.93 -7.13 -5.53
N SER A 127 7.03 -6.75 -4.25
CA SER A 127 6.51 -5.48 -3.74
C SER A 127 7.16 -4.27 -4.41
N LEU A 128 8.48 -4.34 -4.63
CA LEU A 128 9.22 -3.31 -5.36
C LEU A 128 8.70 -3.16 -6.80
N TRP A 129 8.58 -4.26 -7.56
CA TRP A 129 8.07 -4.23 -8.93
C TRP A 129 6.61 -3.76 -9.01
N SER A 130 5.78 -4.15 -8.04
CA SER A 130 4.40 -3.65 -7.89
C SER A 130 4.36 -2.14 -7.70
N CYS A 131 5.19 -1.60 -6.81
CA CYS A 131 5.29 -0.17 -6.56
C CYS A 131 5.81 0.59 -7.78
N VAL A 132 6.86 0.08 -8.44
CA VAL A 132 7.41 0.68 -9.68
C VAL A 132 6.36 0.72 -10.78
N THR A 133 5.66 -0.38 -11.04
CA THR A 133 4.61 -0.42 -12.07
C THR A 133 3.46 0.50 -11.72
N CYS A 134 3.04 0.54 -10.45
CA CYS A 134 2.03 1.48 -9.96
C CYS A 134 2.43 2.93 -10.27
N VAL A 135 3.64 3.32 -9.90
CA VAL A 135 4.18 4.67 -10.17
C VAL A 135 4.16 4.94 -11.67
N VAL A 136 4.76 4.07 -12.48
CA VAL A 136 4.86 4.25 -13.94
C VAL A 136 3.47 4.43 -14.57
N VAL A 137 2.51 3.57 -14.25
CA VAL A 137 1.15 3.68 -14.79
C VAL A 137 0.46 4.95 -14.31
N THR A 138 0.61 5.33 -13.02
CA THR A 138 0.10 6.60 -12.53
C THR A 138 0.72 7.79 -13.27
N LEU A 139 2.03 7.79 -13.54
CA LEU A 139 2.68 8.84 -14.33
C LEU A 139 2.09 8.91 -15.74
N LEU A 140 2.02 7.77 -16.45
CA LEU A 140 1.50 7.71 -17.83
C LEU A 140 0.05 8.19 -17.93
N VAL A 141 -0.82 7.73 -17.02
CA VAL A 141 -2.23 8.16 -16.99
C VAL A 141 -2.34 9.63 -16.59
N THR A 142 -1.48 10.13 -15.71
CA THR A 142 -1.43 11.55 -15.35
C THR A 142 -1.08 12.44 -16.55
N LEU A 143 -0.20 11.99 -17.44
CA LEU A 143 0.19 12.76 -18.63
C LEU A 143 -0.96 12.92 -19.64
N VAL A 144 -1.90 11.96 -19.68
CA VAL A 144 -3.04 11.98 -20.62
C VAL A 144 -4.35 12.46 -19.97
N THR A 145 -4.38 12.65 -18.66
CA THR A 145 -5.59 13.10 -17.93
C THR A 145 -5.53 14.58 -17.59
N LYS A 146 -6.70 15.21 -17.50
CA LYS A 146 -6.81 16.63 -17.13
C LYS A 146 -6.61 16.80 -15.61
N PRO A 147 -5.68 17.66 -15.15
CA PRO A 147 -5.46 17.90 -13.74
C PRO A 147 -6.67 18.61 -13.10
N ARG A 148 -6.87 18.38 -11.80
CA ARG A 148 -7.93 19.04 -11.03
C ARG A 148 -7.56 20.49 -10.69
N PRO A 149 -8.55 21.37 -10.42
CA PRO A 149 -8.29 22.73 -9.98
C PRO A 149 -7.51 22.74 -8.65
N ASP A 150 -6.53 23.64 -8.54
CA ASP A 150 -5.67 23.77 -7.34
C ASP A 150 -6.50 24.06 -6.06
N ALA A 151 -7.68 24.66 -6.17
CA ALA A 151 -8.59 24.91 -5.06
C ALA A 151 -9.11 23.62 -4.37
N GLU A 152 -9.30 22.53 -5.11
CA GLU A 152 -9.71 21.23 -4.56
C GLU A 152 -8.55 20.47 -3.90
N LEU A 153 -7.31 20.92 -4.12
CA LEU A 153 -6.08 20.22 -3.71
C LEU A 153 -5.40 20.89 -2.51
N LYS A 154 -5.92 22.03 -2.04
CA LYS A 154 -5.40 22.76 -0.89
C LYS A 154 -5.49 21.90 0.37
N GLY A 155 -4.36 21.71 1.07
CA GLY A 155 -4.28 20.86 2.25
C GLY A 155 -4.15 19.35 1.98
N LEU A 156 -4.29 18.90 0.72
CA LEU A 156 -4.17 17.49 0.33
C LEU A 156 -2.82 17.16 -0.31
N VAL A 157 -2.20 18.14 -0.97
CA VAL A 157 -0.92 17.98 -1.67
C VAL A 157 0.11 18.86 -0.99
N TYR A 158 1.32 18.33 -0.75
CA TYR A 158 2.43 19.01 -0.09
C TYR A 158 2.69 20.41 -0.67
N SER A 159 2.63 20.56 -1.99
CA SER A 159 2.84 21.84 -2.69
C SER A 159 1.80 22.92 -2.38
N LEU A 160 0.61 22.56 -1.87
CA LEU A 160 -0.52 23.46 -1.61
C LEU A 160 -0.92 23.45 -0.13
N THR A 161 -0.14 22.79 0.72
CA THR A 161 -0.35 22.73 2.16
C THR A 161 0.64 23.68 2.84
N GLU A 162 0.13 24.55 3.71
CA GLU A 162 0.98 25.40 4.53
C GLU A 162 1.69 24.51 5.57
N VAL A 163 3.01 24.39 5.45
CA VAL A 163 3.82 23.62 6.38
C VAL A 163 4.04 24.46 7.63
N ALA A 164 3.49 23.99 8.77
CA ALA A 164 3.69 24.63 10.06
C ALA A 164 5.20 24.71 10.37
N HIS A 165 5.68 25.88 10.74
CA HIS A 165 7.08 26.08 11.09
C HIS A 165 7.32 25.58 12.52
N GLU A 166 8.28 24.67 12.70
CA GLU A 166 8.63 24.20 14.05
C GLU A 166 9.25 25.35 14.85
N GLU A 167 8.73 25.58 16.07
CA GLU A 167 9.33 26.47 17.04
C GLU A 167 10.74 25.96 17.42
N ARG A 168 11.70 26.87 17.64
CA ARG A 168 13.09 26.49 17.93
C ARG A 168 13.22 25.91 19.35
N VAL A 169 12.89 24.63 19.48
CA VAL A 169 13.10 23.84 20.71
C VAL A 169 14.56 23.40 20.86
N GLY A 170 14.94 23.06 22.09
CA GLY A 170 16.29 22.59 22.43
C GLY A 170 16.66 21.30 21.69
N ILE A 171 17.96 21.03 21.52
CA ILE A 171 18.46 19.91 20.68
C ILE A 171 17.84 18.55 21.05
N LEU A 172 17.65 18.27 22.35
CA LEU A 172 17.03 17.03 22.84
C LEU A 172 15.53 16.91 22.57
N GLN A 173 14.84 18.04 22.33
CA GLN A 173 13.42 18.08 21.99
C GLN A 173 13.20 18.00 20.47
N ARG A 174 14.26 18.09 19.67
CA ARG A 174 14.17 17.98 18.21
C ARG A 174 14.06 16.52 17.79
N PRO A 175 13.01 16.12 17.04
CA PRO A 175 12.86 14.76 16.53
C PRO A 175 14.07 14.27 15.71
N ILE A 176 14.72 15.19 14.98
CA ILE A 176 15.90 14.91 14.14
C ILE A 176 17.08 14.37 14.97
N PHE A 177 17.27 14.85 16.20
CA PHE A 177 18.37 14.37 17.06
C PHE A 177 18.19 12.90 17.39
N TRP A 178 17.01 12.51 17.86
CA TRP A 178 16.69 11.11 18.17
C TRP A 178 16.66 10.23 16.92
N GLY A 179 16.24 10.76 15.77
CA GLY A 179 16.37 10.09 14.49
C GLY A 179 17.83 9.77 14.14
N GLY A 180 18.75 10.72 14.37
CA GLY A 180 20.19 10.51 14.19
C GLY A 180 20.78 9.48 15.14
N VAL A 181 20.40 9.52 16.42
CA VAL A 181 20.82 8.52 17.42
C VAL A 181 20.35 7.11 17.03
N ALA A 182 19.09 6.97 16.63
CA ALA A 182 18.54 5.70 16.17
C ALA A 182 19.26 5.19 14.91
N LEU A 183 19.53 6.05 13.94
CA LEU A 183 20.28 5.69 12.73
C LEU A 183 21.69 5.21 13.07
N ALA A 184 22.41 5.92 13.94
CA ALA A 184 23.75 5.53 14.37
C ALA A 184 23.74 4.16 15.07
N ALA A 185 22.77 3.93 15.96
CA ALA A 185 22.60 2.63 16.62
C ALA A 185 22.34 1.50 15.62
N LEU A 186 21.46 1.73 14.63
CA LEU A 186 21.17 0.75 13.58
C LEU A 186 22.41 0.44 12.73
N VAL A 187 23.20 1.44 12.35
CA VAL A 187 24.45 1.24 11.59
C VAL A 187 25.47 0.45 12.39
N VAL A 188 25.65 0.76 13.68
CA VAL A 188 26.57 0.02 14.56
C VAL A 188 26.14 -1.43 14.70
N LEU A 189 24.86 -1.68 14.95
CA LEU A 189 24.33 -3.04 15.02
C LEU A 189 24.54 -3.78 13.70
N GLN A 190 24.31 -3.12 12.57
CA GLN A 190 24.57 -3.74 11.26
C GLN A 190 26.03 -4.14 11.12
N ILE A 191 27.00 -3.29 11.49
CA ILE A 191 28.43 -3.62 11.40
C ILE A 191 28.82 -4.79 12.31
N ILE A 192 28.19 -4.92 13.49
CA ILE A 192 28.50 -5.98 14.46
C ILE A 192 27.95 -7.34 14.02
N PHE A 193 26.76 -7.37 13.42
CA PHE A 193 26.03 -8.60 13.09
C PHE A 193 26.09 -9.03 11.62
N TRP A 194 26.69 -8.22 10.76
CA TRP A 194 26.95 -8.53 9.35
C TRP A 194 28.21 -9.38 9.20
#